data_AF-A0A7K4FPZ5-F1
#
_entry.id   AF-A0A7K4FPZ5-F1
#
_cell.length_a   1.000
_cell.length_b   1.000
_cell.length_c   1.000
_cell.angle_alpha   90.00
_cell.angle_beta   90.00
_cell.angle_gamma   90.00
#
_symmetry.space_group_name_H-M   'P 1'
#
loop_
_entity.id
_entity.type
_entity.pdbx_description
1 polymer ?
#
loop_
_entity_poly.entity_id
_entity_poly.type
_entity_poly.pdbx_seq_one_letter_code
_entity_poly.pdbx_strand_id
1 'polypeptide(L)'
;PGIQYPRVYSNLPLANLYFMRDQQAVSSGVLLGKMKMQQRRKETDITSFVFSEILGAKTKKITEGYFEGGDFIPCGDFCLIGTGNRTDETGAMEAINSGIFNFPTVAIITNPLYDFMDGHDVMVNMHLDTYFNIPAKGMAITSVELARVARAKIYTRDREGHYAQETETTLYDFLKGEGYEFINLGISEQLSYSSNFLTLSDRKIVAIDSSKVIKKLLAENVFDTDTRQKIIKDMELKSGKMFPDSDAMAKSGIDVIKIDLSEITGGYGGAHCMTSAIDRT
;
A
#
# COMPACT_ATOMS: atom_id res chain seq x y z
N PRO A 1 7.74 -16.07 -50.34
CA PRO A 1 6.74 -15.32 -49.54
C PRO A 1 6.87 -15.71 -48.06
N GLY A 2 7.39 -14.81 -47.22
CA GLY A 2 7.58 -15.06 -45.79
C GLY A 2 6.24 -15.14 -45.06
N ILE A 3 6.16 -16.03 -44.07
CA ILE A 3 4.97 -16.18 -43.22
C ILE A 3 4.72 -14.85 -42.50
N GLN A 4 3.58 -14.23 -42.80
CA GLN A 4 3.09 -13.06 -42.09
C GLN A 4 2.30 -13.54 -40.87
N TYR A 5 2.87 -13.35 -39.68
CA TYR A 5 2.13 -13.58 -38.44
C TYR A 5 1.16 -12.43 -38.18
N PRO A 6 -0.02 -12.70 -37.62
CA PRO A 6 -0.92 -11.65 -37.16
C PRO A 6 -0.22 -10.76 -36.11
N ARG A 7 -0.33 -9.44 -36.30
CA ARG A 7 0.24 -8.44 -35.39
C ARG A 7 -0.90 -7.84 -34.57
N VAL A 8 -0.94 -8.14 -33.27
CA VAL A 8 -1.89 -7.52 -32.35
C VAL A 8 -1.30 -6.17 -31.91
N TYR A 9 -2.00 -5.09 -32.22
CA TYR A 9 -1.67 -3.75 -31.74
C TYR A 9 -2.56 -3.46 -30.53
N SER A 10 -1.97 -3.34 -29.34
CA SER A 10 -2.62 -2.68 -28.21
C SER A 10 -2.14 -1.23 -28.15
N ASN A 11 -3.06 -0.29 -28.35
CA ASN A 11 -2.77 1.14 -28.23
C ASN A 11 -2.68 1.62 -26.78
N LEU A 12 -3.10 0.78 -25.81
CA LEU A 12 -3.00 1.01 -24.38
C LEU A 12 -2.68 -0.32 -23.68
N PRO A 13 -1.42 -0.75 -23.63
CA PRO A 13 -1.06 -1.92 -22.83
C PRO A 13 -1.34 -1.59 -21.36
N LEU A 14 -2.27 -2.32 -20.73
CA LEU A 14 -2.58 -2.22 -19.31
C LEU A 14 -1.48 -2.91 -18.49
N ALA A 15 -0.27 -2.37 -18.59
CA ALA A 15 0.94 -3.00 -18.07
C ALA A 15 0.91 -3.19 -16.55
N ASN A 16 0.11 -2.41 -15.82
CA ASN A 16 -0.04 -2.52 -14.36
C ASN A 16 -1.19 -3.44 -13.92
N LEU A 17 -1.88 -4.13 -14.83
CA LEU A 17 -3.02 -4.99 -14.48
C LEU A 17 -2.63 -6.19 -13.60
N TYR A 18 -1.35 -6.57 -13.55
CA TYR A 18 -0.87 -7.58 -12.59
C TYR A 18 -0.79 -7.04 -11.14
N PHE A 19 -0.83 -5.72 -10.95
CA PHE A 19 -1.05 -5.10 -9.65
C PHE A 19 -2.54 -4.96 -9.38
N MET A 20 -3.14 -6.05 -8.91
CA MET A 20 -4.58 -6.16 -8.64
C MET A 20 -5.03 -5.40 -7.39
N ARG A 21 -4.14 -4.81 -6.60
CA ARG A 21 -4.50 -4.07 -5.39
C ARG A 21 -5.21 -2.76 -5.68
N ASP A 22 -4.82 -2.06 -6.74
CA ASP A 22 -5.10 -0.62 -6.83
C ASP A 22 -6.47 -0.29 -7.41
N GLN A 23 -7.02 -1.16 -8.26
CA GLN A 23 -8.26 -0.88 -8.98
C GLN A 23 -9.49 -0.94 -8.08
N GLN A 24 -9.38 -1.56 -6.89
CA GLN A 24 -10.50 -1.73 -5.97
C GLN A 24 -10.08 -1.84 -4.50
N ALA A 25 -11.01 -1.54 -3.61
CA ALA A 25 -10.92 -1.87 -2.19
C ALA A 25 -12.11 -2.77 -1.78
N VAL A 26 -11.81 -3.88 -1.12
CA VAL A 26 -12.82 -4.87 -0.69
C VAL A 26 -13.08 -4.72 0.81
N SER A 27 -14.36 -4.62 1.18
CA SER A 27 -14.87 -4.57 2.56
C SER A 27 -16.20 -5.31 2.62
N SER A 28 -17.30 -4.67 3.06
CA SER A 28 -18.66 -5.26 3.00
C SER A 28 -19.22 -5.42 1.57
N GLY A 29 -18.46 -4.94 0.59
CA GLY A 29 -18.65 -5.05 -0.85
C GLY A 29 -17.36 -4.59 -1.54
N VAL A 30 -17.45 -4.14 -2.80
CA VAL A 30 -16.28 -3.70 -3.57
C VAL A 30 -16.42 -2.23 -3.95
N LEU A 31 -15.49 -1.42 -3.48
CA LEU A 31 -15.34 -0.03 -3.92
C LEU A 31 -14.39 -0.01 -5.12
N LEU A 32 -14.91 0.34 -6.29
CA LEU A 32 -14.16 0.47 -7.53
C LEU A 32 -13.51 1.86 -7.57
N GLY A 33 -12.19 1.88 -7.68
CA GLY A 33 -11.39 3.10 -7.69
C GLY A 33 -11.58 3.92 -8.97
N LYS A 34 -11.19 5.19 -8.87
CA LYS A 34 -11.00 6.08 -10.02
C LYS A 34 -9.52 6.41 -10.10
N MET A 35 -8.81 5.69 -10.97
CA MET A 35 -7.36 5.80 -11.10
C MET A 35 -6.94 7.22 -11.51
N LYS A 36 -5.97 7.78 -10.81
CA LYS A 36 -5.48 9.14 -11.11
C LYS A 36 -4.74 9.18 -12.45
N MET A 37 -3.83 8.22 -12.68
CA MET A 37 -3.05 8.13 -13.92
C MET A 37 -3.88 7.60 -15.08
N GLN A 38 -3.86 8.32 -16.19
CA GLN A 38 -4.70 8.04 -17.36
C GLN A 38 -4.50 6.63 -17.92
N GLN A 39 -3.25 6.15 -17.98
CA GLN A 39 -2.94 4.82 -18.51
C GLN A 39 -3.60 3.67 -17.74
N ARG A 40 -3.96 3.88 -16.46
CA ARG A 40 -4.55 2.85 -15.59
C ARG A 40 -6.07 2.88 -15.56
N ARG A 41 -6.71 3.95 -16.07
CA ARG A 41 -8.17 4.14 -15.94
C ARG A 41 -9.00 3.04 -16.61
N LYS A 42 -8.42 2.32 -17.58
CA LYS A 42 -9.07 1.19 -18.25
C LYS A 42 -8.94 -0.13 -17.51
N GLU A 43 -8.07 -0.20 -16.50
CA GLU A 43 -7.95 -1.39 -15.64
C GLU A 43 -9.24 -1.58 -14.83
N THR A 44 -9.82 -0.49 -14.30
CA THR A 44 -11.06 -0.55 -13.50
C THR A 44 -12.30 -0.92 -14.31
N ASP A 45 -12.31 -0.71 -15.63
CA ASP A 45 -13.41 -1.19 -16.50
C ASP A 45 -13.44 -2.73 -16.50
N ILE A 46 -12.27 -3.38 -16.54
CA ILE A 46 -12.14 -4.84 -16.51
C ILE A 46 -12.52 -5.38 -15.13
N THR A 47 -11.92 -4.84 -14.07
CA THR A 47 -12.20 -5.35 -12.71
C THR A 47 -13.66 -5.08 -12.30
N SER A 48 -14.23 -3.95 -12.70
CA SER A 48 -15.66 -3.66 -12.51
C SER A 48 -16.54 -4.74 -13.10
N PHE A 49 -16.32 -5.11 -14.37
CA PHE A 49 -17.10 -6.16 -15.03
C PHE A 49 -16.97 -7.51 -14.30
N VAL A 50 -15.77 -7.89 -13.89
CA VAL A 50 -15.54 -9.14 -13.15
C VAL A 50 -16.29 -9.11 -11.81
N PHE A 51 -16.15 -8.05 -11.02
CA PHE A 51 -16.79 -7.98 -9.71
C PHE A 51 -18.32 -7.88 -9.80
N SER A 52 -18.87 -7.08 -10.71
CA SER A 52 -20.32 -6.89 -10.80
C SER A 52 -21.01 -8.02 -11.56
N GLU A 53 -20.54 -8.36 -12.75
CA GLU A 53 -21.28 -9.26 -13.66
C GLU A 53 -20.93 -10.73 -13.45
N ILE A 54 -19.68 -11.04 -13.08
CA ILE A 54 -19.23 -12.43 -12.92
C ILE A 54 -19.35 -12.89 -11.47
N LEU A 55 -18.89 -12.08 -10.53
CA LEU A 55 -18.92 -12.43 -9.10
C LEU A 55 -20.20 -11.98 -8.39
N GLY A 56 -21.03 -11.14 -9.02
CA GLY A 56 -22.27 -10.65 -8.41
C GLY A 56 -22.06 -9.82 -7.14
N ALA A 57 -20.88 -9.22 -6.98
CA ALA A 57 -20.54 -8.46 -5.78
C ALA A 57 -21.30 -7.13 -5.74
N LYS A 58 -21.69 -6.68 -4.54
CA LYS A 58 -22.19 -5.31 -4.35
C LYS A 58 -21.06 -4.32 -4.62
N THR A 59 -21.16 -3.55 -5.69
CA THR A 59 -20.14 -2.58 -6.09
C THR A 59 -20.60 -1.14 -5.91
N LYS A 60 -19.65 -0.24 -5.62
CA LYS A 60 -19.81 1.21 -5.72
C LYS A 60 -18.58 1.79 -6.40
N LYS A 61 -18.74 2.78 -7.28
CA LYS A 61 -17.64 3.40 -8.01
C LYS A 61 -17.40 4.82 -7.52
N ILE A 62 -16.13 5.21 -7.40
CA ILE A 62 -15.71 6.58 -7.16
C ILE A 62 -15.90 7.43 -8.42
N THR A 63 -16.59 8.56 -8.33
CA THR A 63 -16.93 9.41 -9.49
C THR A 63 -16.30 10.79 -9.43
N GLU A 64 -16.17 11.39 -8.27
CA GLU A 64 -15.71 12.78 -8.14
C GLU A 64 -14.19 12.83 -7.96
N GLY A 65 -13.69 12.25 -6.86
CA GLY A 65 -12.27 12.25 -6.52
C GLY A 65 -11.45 11.17 -7.23
N TYR A 66 -10.25 10.93 -6.72
CA TYR A 66 -9.41 9.80 -7.09
C TYR A 66 -9.21 8.88 -5.90
N PHE A 67 -9.17 7.57 -6.17
CA PHE A 67 -9.00 6.55 -5.14
C PHE A 67 -8.34 5.32 -5.76
N GLU A 68 -7.30 4.81 -5.11
CA GLU A 68 -6.61 3.57 -5.46
C GLU A 68 -6.55 2.66 -4.21
N GLY A 69 -6.80 1.36 -4.39
CA GLY A 69 -6.93 0.39 -3.29
C GLY A 69 -5.67 0.14 -2.46
N GLY A 70 -4.47 0.50 -2.96
CA GLY A 70 -3.23 0.48 -2.16
C GLY A 70 -3.27 1.44 -0.97
N ASP A 71 -4.15 2.45 -1.00
CA ASP A 71 -4.35 3.37 0.11
C ASP A 71 -5.31 2.83 1.18
N PHE A 72 -6.02 1.72 0.93
CA PHE A 72 -7.01 1.19 1.86
C PHE A 72 -6.48 -0.01 2.64
N ILE A 73 -6.44 0.12 3.97
CA ILE A 73 -6.09 -0.98 4.87
C ILE A 73 -7.18 -1.17 5.93
N PRO A 74 -7.92 -2.29 5.90
CA PRO A 74 -8.87 -2.64 6.95
C PRO A 74 -8.13 -3.22 8.18
N CYS A 75 -8.48 -2.75 9.37
CA CYS A 75 -7.77 -3.05 10.63
C CYS A 75 -8.68 -3.74 11.67
N GLY A 76 -9.78 -4.36 11.24
CA GLY A 76 -10.82 -4.88 12.13
C GLY A 76 -11.88 -3.82 12.40
N ASP A 77 -11.84 -3.18 13.57
CA ASP A 77 -12.86 -2.21 14.02
C ASP A 77 -12.66 -0.79 13.47
N PHE A 78 -11.56 -0.56 12.75
CA PHE A 78 -11.32 0.68 12.01
C PHE A 78 -10.69 0.38 10.65
N CYS A 79 -10.60 1.38 9.79
CA CYS A 79 -9.77 1.33 8.60
C CYS A 79 -8.91 2.56 8.44
N LEU A 80 -7.85 2.42 7.65
CA LEU A 80 -6.97 3.50 7.24
C LEU A 80 -7.16 3.77 5.75
N ILE A 81 -7.15 5.06 5.38
CA ILE A 81 -7.17 5.51 3.98
C ILE A 81 -6.02 6.50 3.77
N GLY A 82 -5.02 6.11 2.99
CA GLY A 82 -3.96 7.00 2.51
C GLY A 82 -4.49 8.07 1.55
N THR A 83 -3.89 9.26 1.62
CA THR A 83 -4.18 10.39 0.73
C THR A 83 -2.89 11.06 0.30
N GLY A 84 -2.80 11.40 -0.97
CA GLY A 84 -1.60 11.98 -1.56
C GLY A 84 -1.67 11.94 -3.08
N ASN A 85 -0.69 11.27 -3.69
CA ASN A 85 -0.54 11.32 -5.14
C ASN A 85 -1.53 10.46 -5.91
N ARG A 86 -2.16 9.46 -5.28
CA ARG A 86 -3.03 8.47 -5.94
C ARG A 86 -4.48 8.60 -5.51
N THR A 87 -4.72 8.62 -4.21
CA THR A 87 -6.01 8.96 -3.60
C THR A 87 -6.02 10.41 -3.13
N ASP A 88 -7.07 11.18 -3.41
CA ASP A 88 -7.25 12.54 -2.89
C ASP A 88 -8.30 12.59 -1.77
N GLU A 89 -8.38 13.71 -1.04
CA GLU A 89 -9.35 13.85 0.06
C GLU A 89 -10.80 13.67 -0.43
N THR A 90 -11.14 14.13 -1.64
CA THR A 90 -12.48 13.95 -2.23
C THR A 90 -12.80 12.47 -2.43
N GLY A 91 -11.85 11.68 -2.97
CA GLY A 91 -12.02 10.25 -3.19
C GLY A 91 -12.07 9.46 -1.88
N ALA A 92 -11.27 9.84 -0.89
CA ALA A 92 -11.34 9.27 0.46
C ALA A 92 -12.70 9.56 1.13
N MET A 93 -13.22 10.79 1.02
CA MET A 93 -14.53 11.15 1.56
C MET A 93 -15.68 10.45 0.82
N GLU A 94 -15.58 10.29 -0.50
CA GLU A 94 -16.55 9.50 -1.28
C GLU A 94 -16.50 8.02 -0.88
N ALA A 95 -15.30 7.48 -0.59
CA ALA A 95 -15.10 6.12 -0.14
C ALA A 95 -15.77 5.84 1.21
N ILE A 96 -15.58 6.68 2.24
CA ILE A 96 -16.21 6.48 3.55
C ILE A 96 -17.74 6.62 3.48
N ASN A 97 -18.25 7.52 2.63
CA ASN A 97 -19.69 7.74 2.46
C ASN A 97 -20.34 6.78 1.44
N SER A 98 -19.58 5.84 0.89
CA SER A 98 -20.06 4.90 -0.14
C SER A 98 -21.08 3.88 0.37
N GLY A 99 -21.11 3.63 1.68
CA GLY A 99 -21.81 2.50 2.30
C GLY A 99 -21.16 1.13 2.07
N ILE A 100 -19.99 1.08 1.41
CA ILE A 100 -19.12 -0.11 1.32
C ILE A 100 -18.20 -0.18 2.54
N PHE A 101 -17.68 0.96 2.99
CA PHE A 101 -16.85 1.06 4.19
C PHE A 101 -17.73 1.31 5.42
N ASN A 102 -17.93 0.26 6.21
CA ASN A 102 -18.82 0.27 7.38
C ASN A 102 -18.03 0.12 8.67
N PHE A 103 -17.01 0.96 8.87
CA PHE A 103 -16.16 0.94 10.05
C PHE A 103 -16.65 1.99 11.07
N PRO A 104 -16.67 1.67 12.38
CA PRO A 104 -16.90 2.66 13.44
C PRO A 104 -15.98 3.88 13.33
N THR A 105 -14.71 3.65 13.00
CA THR A 105 -13.67 4.67 12.90
C THR A 105 -12.93 4.56 11.57
N VAL A 106 -12.65 5.70 10.94
CA VAL A 106 -11.77 5.79 9.76
C VAL A 106 -10.70 6.83 10.01
N ALA A 107 -9.44 6.47 9.78
CA ALA A 107 -8.34 7.43 9.80
C ALA A 107 -7.90 7.74 8.36
N ILE A 108 -8.06 9.00 7.95
CA ILE A 108 -7.55 9.50 6.68
C ILE A 108 -6.13 10.02 6.90
N ILE A 109 -5.16 9.35 6.28
CA ILE A 109 -3.72 9.57 6.49
C ILE A 109 -3.15 10.36 5.32
N THR A 110 -2.56 11.52 5.58
CA THR A 110 -1.80 12.25 4.57
C THR A 110 -0.42 11.61 4.40
N ASN A 111 -0.10 11.16 3.18
CA ASN A 111 1.15 10.47 2.90
C ASN A 111 2.35 11.35 3.28
N PRO A 112 3.29 10.80 4.07
CA PRO A 112 4.46 11.53 4.52
C PRO A 112 5.53 11.56 3.42
N LEU A 113 6.43 12.52 3.54
CA LEU A 113 7.69 12.54 2.81
C LEU A 113 8.83 12.53 3.82
N TYR A 114 9.95 11.93 3.43
CA TYR A 114 11.20 12.13 4.17
C TYR A 114 11.69 13.56 3.94
N ASP A 115 12.25 14.19 4.99
CA ASP A 115 12.75 15.56 4.92
C ASP A 115 13.86 15.75 3.87
N PHE A 116 14.57 14.67 3.51
CA PHE A 116 15.64 14.67 2.52
C PHE A 116 15.18 14.27 1.11
N MET A 117 13.92 13.87 0.93
CA MET A 117 13.39 13.56 -0.39
C MET A 117 12.68 14.80 -0.92
N ASP A 118 13.20 15.38 -1.99
CA ASP A 118 12.44 16.36 -2.77
C ASP A 118 11.18 15.66 -3.27
N GLY A 119 10.02 16.32 -3.14
CA GLY A 119 8.68 15.77 -3.46
C GLY A 119 8.45 15.31 -4.91
N HIS A 120 9.51 15.18 -5.69
CA HIS A 120 9.59 14.58 -7.01
C HIS A 120 9.64 13.04 -6.98
N ASP A 121 10.13 12.40 -5.91
CA ASP A 121 10.32 10.96 -5.87
C ASP A 121 9.12 10.21 -5.24
N VAL A 122 7.98 10.37 -5.92
CA VAL A 122 6.65 10.04 -5.36
C VAL A 122 6.24 8.58 -5.51
N MET A 123 7.15 7.74 -5.98
CA MET A 123 6.90 6.32 -6.20
C MET A 123 7.11 5.49 -4.92
N VAL A 124 8.00 5.92 -4.03
CA VAL A 124 8.30 5.18 -2.78
C VAL A 124 7.15 5.25 -1.78
N ASN A 125 6.47 6.39 -1.68
CA ASN A 125 5.32 6.62 -0.79
C ASN A 125 4.04 6.90 -1.61
N MET A 126 3.85 6.16 -2.70
CA MET A 126 2.72 6.39 -3.60
C MET A 126 1.36 6.03 -2.98
N HIS A 127 1.35 4.98 -2.14
CA HIS A 127 0.18 4.51 -1.42
C HIS A 127 0.52 4.22 0.04
N LEU A 128 -0.49 4.12 0.90
CA LEU A 128 -0.30 3.73 2.31
C LEU A 128 0.44 2.39 2.47
N ASP A 129 0.11 1.40 1.65
CA ASP A 129 0.69 0.05 1.71
C ASP A 129 2.16 -0.04 1.27
N THR A 130 2.74 1.05 0.75
CA THR A 130 4.17 1.11 0.39
C THR A 130 5.06 1.55 1.53
N TYR A 131 4.49 2.05 2.65
CA TYR A 131 5.26 2.42 3.86
C TYR A 131 4.68 1.89 5.16
N PHE A 132 3.46 1.35 5.15
CA PHE A 132 2.78 0.82 6.33
C PHE A 132 1.99 -0.45 5.99
N ASN A 133 2.06 -1.49 6.84
CA ASN A 133 1.21 -2.68 6.70
C ASN A 133 1.11 -3.49 8.01
N ILE A 134 0.16 -4.42 8.08
CA ILE A 134 -0.23 -5.17 9.28
C ILE A 134 0.05 -6.67 9.10
N PRO A 135 1.08 -7.23 9.77
CA PRO A 135 1.39 -8.66 9.69
C PRO A 135 0.57 -9.52 10.66
N ALA A 136 0.01 -8.93 11.70
CA ALA A 136 -0.66 -9.63 12.80
C ALA A 136 -1.54 -8.66 13.60
N LYS A 137 -2.47 -9.20 14.39
CA LYS A 137 -3.29 -8.40 15.31
C LYS A 137 -2.40 -7.61 16.28
N GLY A 138 -2.63 -6.29 16.35
CA GLY A 138 -1.88 -5.38 17.23
C GLY A 138 -0.42 -5.15 16.82
N MET A 139 -0.04 -5.47 15.58
CA MET A 139 1.32 -5.24 15.08
C MET A 139 1.28 -4.46 13.77
N ALA A 140 2.27 -3.59 13.59
CA ALA A 140 2.51 -2.85 12.35
C ALA A 140 3.98 -2.96 11.95
N ILE A 141 4.22 -3.13 10.65
CA ILE A 141 5.55 -2.98 10.05
C ILE A 141 5.50 -1.69 9.23
N THR A 142 6.34 -0.72 9.60
CA THR A 142 6.34 0.62 8.99
C THR A 142 7.66 1.32 9.24
N SER A 143 7.98 2.34 8.44
CA SER A 143 8.92 3.38 8.88
C SER A 143 8.28 4.19 10.00
N VAL A 144 8.84 4.11 11.22
CA VAL A 144 8.34 4.85 12.39
C VAL A 144 8.56 6.36 12.22
N GLU A 145 9.63 6.75 11.54
CA GLU A 145 9.91 8.15 11.19
C GLU A 145 8.78 8.72 10.32
N LEU A 146 8.42 8.02 9.24
CA LEU A 146 7.31 8.42 8.37
C LEU A 146 5.96 8.40 9.11
N ALA A 147 5.70 7.38 9.92
CA ALA A 147 4.44 7.28 10.66
C ALA A 147 4.23 8.42 11.67
N ARG A 148 5.31 9.00 12.22
CA ARG A 148 5.25 10.13 13.16
C ARG A 148 4.95 11.46 12.48
N VAL A 149 5.25 11.60 11.20
CA VAL A 149 4.96 12.82 10.43
C VAL A 149 3.73 12.67 9.52
N ALA A 150 3.27 11.44 9.30
CA ALA A 150 2.04 11.14 8.59
C ALA A 150 0.83 11.61 9.40
N ARG A 151 0.24 12.73 9.00
CA ARG A 151 -0.92 13.34 9.63
C ARG A 151 -2.16 12.48 9.46
N ALA A 152 -2.92 12.28 10.52
CA ALA A 152 -4.11 11.44 10.55
C ALA A 152 -5.34 12.26 10.99
N LYS A 153 -6.31 12.43 10.10
CA LYS A 153 -7.64 12.95 10.45
C LYS A 153 -8.54 11.79 10.81
N ILE A 154 -9.09 11.80 12.02
CA ILE A 154 -9.91 10.70 12.55
C ILE A 154 -11.38 11.05 12.39
N TYR A 155 -12.12 10.17 11.73
CA TYR A 155 -13.55 10.27 11.51
C TYR A 155 -14.26 9.15 12.27
N THR A 156 -15.32 9.51 12.98
CA THR A 156 -16.18 8.55 13.68
C THR A 156 -17.57 8.54 13.09
N ARG A 157 -18.17 7.35 13.07
CA ARG A 157 -19.47 7.10 12.47
C ARG A 157 -20.57 7.24 13.51
N ASP A 158 -21.57 8.08 13.24
CA ASP A 158 -22.76 8.21 14.09
C ASP A 158 -23.75 7.05 13.87
N ARG A 159 -24.87 7.07 14.61
CA ARG A 159 -25.92 6.04 14.53
C ARG A 159 -26.71 6.08 13.22
N GLU A 160 -26.72 7.21 12.53
CA GLU A 160 -27.37 7.39 11.23
C GLU A 160 -26.44 6.98 10.07
N GLY A 161 -25.17 6.73 10.39
CA GLY A 161 -24.16 6.25 9.47
C GLY A 161 -23.30 7.35 8.85
N HIS A 162 -23.42 8.59 9.33
CA HIS A 162 -22.61 9.72 8.87
C HIS A 162 -21.26 9.77 9.57
N TYR A 163 -20.23 10.19 8.84
CA TYR A 163 -18.89 10.40 9.38
C TYR A 163 -18.65 11.88 9.66
N ALA A 164 -18.14 12.18 10.86
CA ALA A 164 -17.66 13.50 11.22
C ALA A 164 -16.21 13.42 11.70
N GLN A 165 -15.40 14.42 11.36
CA GLN A 165 -14.04 14.50 11.88
C GLN A 165 -14.09 14.83 13.37
N GLU A 166 -13.48 13.99 14.19
CA GLU A 166 -13.46 14.14 15.64
C GLU A 166 -12.14 14.75 16.13
N THR A 167 -11.02 14.29 15.60
CA THR A 167 -9.69 14.71 16.03
C THR A 167 -8.66 14.61 14.90
N GLU A 168 -7.48 15.16 15.15
CA GLU A 168 -6.32 15.09 14.27
C GLU A 168 -5.08 14.72 15.09
N THR A 169 -4.28 13.79 14.58
CA THR A 169 -3.08 13.25 15.23
C THR A 169 -2.09 12.77 14.17
N THR A 170 -1.21 11.83 14.51
CA THR A 170 -0.29 11.16 13.59
C THR A 170 -0.68 9.69 13.42
N LEU A 171 -0.29 9.05 12.31
CA LEU A 171 -0.48 7.61 12.12
C LEU A 171 0.14 6.82 13.28
N TYR A 172 1.33 7.23 13.72
CA TYR A 172 2.03 6.62 14.84
C TYR A 172 1.21 6.70 16.15
N ASP A 173 0.75 7.90 16.53
CA ASP A 173 0.05 8.12 17.79
C ASP A 173 -1.34 7.48 17.78
N PHE A 174 -2.05 7.53 16.66
CA PHE A 174 -3.33 6.84 16.48
C PHE A 174 -3.18 5.33 16.72
N LEU A 175 -2.25 4.68 16.01
CA LEU A 175 -2.03 3.25 16.16
C LEU A 175 -1.49 2.87 17.54
N LYS A 176 -0.68 3.73 18.18
CA LYS A 176 -0.32 3.55 19.59
C LYS A 176 -1.53 3.56 20.51
N GLY A 177 -2.47 4.47 20.29
CA GLY A 177 -3.75 4.52 21.00
C GLY A 177 -4.56 3.25 20.81
N GLU A 178 -4.56 2.69 19.61
CA GLU A 178 -5.20 1.41 19.26
C GLU A 178 -4.41 0.17 19.74
N GLY A 179 -3.30 0.35 20.47
CA GLY A 179 -2.53 -0.73 21.09
C GLY A 179 -1.54 -1.43 20.16
N TYR A 180 -1.14 -0.82 19.05
CA TYR A 180 -0.19 -1.42 18.12
C TYR A 180 1.27 -1.34 18.59
N GLU A 181 1.98 -2.45 18.38
CA GLU A 181 3.44 -2.52 18.43
C GLU A 181 4.04 -2.35 17.02
N PHE A 182 5.22 -1.72 16.95
CA PHE A 182 5.86 -1.41 15.69
C PHE A 182 7.15 -2.21 15.50
N ILE A 183 7.27 -2.83 14.33
CA ILE A 183 8.54 -3.27 13.77
C ILE A 183 8.99 -2.16 12.82
N ASN A 184 10.04 -1.44 13.22
CA ASN A 184 10.54 -0.29 12.48
C ASN A 184 11.32 -0.72 11.23
N LEU A 185 10.95 -0.17 10.07
CA LEU A 185 11.73 -0.24 8.85
C LEU A 185 12.73 0.91 8.78
N GLY A 186 14.00 0.58 8.54
CA GLY A 186 15.01 1.59 8.20
C GLY A 186 14.81 2.12 6.78
N ILE A 187 15.56 3.17 6.42
CA ILE A 187 15.50 3.80 5.09
C ILE A 187 15.74 2.78 3.97
N SER A 188 16.73 1.90 4.13
CA SER A 188 17.06 0.89 3.12
C SER A 188 15.94 -0.15 2.93
N GLU A 189 15.23 -0.50 4.01
CA GLU A 189 14.11 -1.43 3.98
C GLU A 189 12.85 -0.76 3.40
N GLN A 190 12.58 0.48 3.80
CA GLN A 190 11.46 1.27 3.28
C GLN A 190 11.57 1.46 1.77
N LEU A 191 12.75 1.87 1.28
CA LEU A 191 13.02 2.05 -0.15
C LEU A 191 13.05 0.73 -0.95
N SER A 192 12.97 -0.41 -0.26
CA SER A 192 12.85 -1.74 -0.87
C SER A 192 11.41 -2.26 -0.94
N TYR A 193 10.40 -1.46 -0.56
CA TYR A 193 9.00 -1.90 -0.45
C TYR A 193 8.78 -3.01 0.59
N SER A 194 9.55 -3.00 1.68
CA SER A 194 9.48 -4.05 2.71
C SER A 194 8.11 -4.17 3.37
N SER A 195 7.38 -3.05 3.55
CA SER A 195 6.02 -3.03 4.09
C SER A 195 4.98 -3.61 3.12
N ASN A 196 5.28 -3.71 1.82
CA ASN A 196 4.34 -4.20 0.82
C ASN A 196 4.26 -5.75 0.77
N PHE A 197 4.24 -6.38 1.94
CA PHE A 197 4.05 -7.83 2.08
C PHE A 197 2.57 -8.21 2.08
N LEU A 198 2.27 -9.44 1.68
CA LEU A 198 0.93 -10.01 1.80
C LEU A 198 0.82 -10.79 3.11
N THR A 199 -0.05 -10.36 4.01
CA THR A 199 -0.43 -11.18 5.17
C THR A 199 -1.35 -12.31 4.72
N LEU A 200 -1.01 -13.57 5.01
CA LEU A 200 -1.83 -14.74 4.71
C LEU A 200 -2.76 -15.11 5.87
N SER A 201 -2.23 -15.03 7.09
CA SER A 201 -2.94 -15.26 8.35
C SER A 201 -2.21 -14.49 9.45
N ASP A 202 -2.75 -14.49 10.67
CA ASP A 202 -2.07 -13.87 11.81
C ASP A 202 -0.62 -14.37 11.91
N ARG A 203 0.34 -13.44 11.90
CA ARG A 203 1.78 -13.70 11.98
C ARG A 203 2.34 -14.54 10.84
N LYS A 204 1.70 -14.56 9.67
CA LYS A 204 2.24 -15.24 8.48
C LYS A 204 2.16 -14.35 7.25
N ILE A 205 3.31 -14.04 6.67
CA ILE A 205 3.41 -13.10 5.54
C ILE A 205 4.18 -13.69 4.35
N VAL A 206 3.88 -13.20 3.15
CA VAL A 206 4.67 -13.38 1.94
C VAL A 206 5.38 -12.06 1.65
N ALA A 207 6.70 -12.08 1.57
CA ALA A 207 7.48 -10.86 1.46
C ALA A 207 8.72 -11.02 0.58
N ILE A 208 9.22 -9.88 0.10
CA ILE A 208 10.48 -9.76 -0.66
C ILE A 208 11.69 -9.84 0.27
N ASP A 209 12.87 -10.06 -0.31
CA ASP A 209 14.17 -9.93 0.36
C ASP A 209 14.73 -8.52 0.11
N SER A 210 14.66 -7.66 1.14
CA SER A 210 15.04 -6.25 1.01
C SER A 210 16.53 -6.07 0.77
N SER A 211 17.37 -7.01 1.23
CA SER A 211 18.81 -6.98 0.94
C SER A 211 19.07 -7.16 -0.56
N LYS A 212 18.34 -8.06 -1.22
CA LYS A 212 18.45 -8.26 -2.67
C LYS A 212 17.91 -7.06 -3.45
N VAL A 213 16.73 -6.56 -3.08
CA VAL A 213 16.09 -5.44 -3.78
C VAL A 213 16.95 -4.18 -3.68
N ILE A 214 17.39 -3.78 -2.47
CA ILE A 214 18.18 -2.56 -2.33
C ILE A 214 19.52 -2.63 -3.07
N LYS A 215 20.18 -3.81 -3.09
CA LYS A 215 21.44 -3.99 -3.83
C LYS A 215 21.24 -3.84 -5.34
N LYS A 216 20.12 -4.34 -5.88
CA LYS A 216 19.76 -4.16 -7.30
C LYS A 216 19.52 -2.69 -7.61
N LEU A 217 18.70 -1.99 -6.82
CA LEU A 217 18.40 -0.56 -7.02
C LEU A 217 19.67 0.32 -6.90
N LEU A 218 20.59 -0.02 -5.98
CA LEU A 218 21.89 0.64 -5.87
C LEU A 218 22.80 0.37 -7.07
N ALA A 219 22.77 -0.82 -7.66
CA ALA A 219 23.55 -1.16 -8.85
C ALA A 219 23.02 -0.46 -10.11
N GLU A 220 21.70 -0.24 -10.18
CA GLU A 220 21.02 0.45 -11.28
C GLU A 220 21.09 1.98 -11.19
N ASN A 221 21.69 2.52 -10.11
CA ASN A 221 21.82 3.96 -9.85
C ASN A 221 20.48 4.71 -9.86
N VAL A 222 19.46 4.10 -9.25
CA VAL A 222 18.11 4.68 -9.15
C VAL A 222 18.08 5.90 -8.23
N PHE A 223 18.94 5.93 -7.21
CA PHE A 223 18.97 6.97 -6.19
C PHE A 223 20.02 8.05 -6.47
N ASP A 224 19.72 9.29 -6.09
CA ASP A 224 20.68 10.37 -6.04
C ASP A 224 21.80 10.11 -5.00
N THR A 225 22.85 10.93 -5.05
CA THR A 225 24.04 10.76 -4.20
C THR A 225 23.71 10.83 -2.70
N ASP A 226 22.83 11.72 -2.28
CA ASP A 226 22.52 11.93 -0.86
C ASP A 226 21.65 10.78 -0.32
N THR A 227 20.61 10.39 -1.05
CA THR A 227 19.79 9.22 -0.73
C THR A 227 20.64 7.94 -0.69
N ARG A 228 21.55 7.76 -1.66
CA ARG A 228 22.49 6.63 -1.69
C ARG A 228 23.36 6.55 -0.44
N GLN A 229 23.90 7.67 0.04
CA GLN A 229 24.72 7.70 1.25
C GLN A 229 23.92 7.29 2.49
N LYS A 230 22.67 7.76 2.60
CA LYS A 230 21.76 7.38 3.71
C LYS A 230 21.44 5.89 3.69
N ILE A 231 21.16 5.31 2.51
CA ILE A 231 20.93 3.87 2.36
C ILE A 231 22.15 3.06 2.82
N ILE A 232 23.35 3.40 2.34
CA ILE A 232 24.58 2.65 2.69
C ILE A 232 24.81 2.70 4.20
N LYS A 233 24.66 3.87 4.82
CA LYS A 233 24.79 4.04 6.27
C LYS A 233 23.77 3.20 7.04
N ASP A 234 22.51 3.16 6.61
CA ASP A 234 21.47 2.32 7.24
C ASP A 234 21.78 0.82 7.11
N MET A 235 22.29 0.38 5.96
CA MET A 235 22.71 -1.01 5.73
C MET A 235 23.89 -1.42 6.62
N GLU A 236 24.87 -0.53 6.82
CA GLU A 236 26.01 -0.75 7.71
C GLU A 236 25.57 -0.90 9.17
N LEU A 237 24.66 -0.02 9.64
CA LEU A 237 24.10 -0.08 11.00
C LEU A 237 23.37 -1.40 11.27
N LYS A 238 22.76 -1.99 10.24
CA LYS A 238 22.06 -3.29 10.32
C LYS A 238 22.97 -4.50 10.15
N SER A 239 24.28 -4.30 9.96
CA SER A 239 25.23 -5.38 9.64
C SER A 239 24.76 -6.25 8.46
N GLY A 240 24.04 -5.64 7.50
CA GLY A 240 23.45 -6.33 6.35
C GLY A 240 22.23 -7.22 6.64
N LYS A 241 21.81 -7.39 7.91
CA LYS A 241 20.59 -8.13 8.28
C LYS A 241 19.36 -7.23 8.15
N MET A 242 18.77 -7.25 6.96
CA MET A 242 17.58 -6.47 6.63
C MET A 242 16.34 -7.35 6.61
N PHE A 243 15.17 -6.72 6.55
CA PHE A 243 13.90 -7.38 6.35
C PHE A 243 13.96 -8.38 5.18
N PRO A 244 13.42 -9.59 5.35
CA PRO A 244 12.74 -10.09 6.54
C PRO A 244 13.67 -10.86 7.51
N ASP A 245 14.99 -10.87 7.26
CA ASP A 245 16.00 -11.58 8.07
C ASP A 245 16.59 -10.71 9.21
N SER A 246 15.97 -9.56 9.51
CA SER A 246 16.43 -8.66 10.58
C SER A 246 16.16 -9.25 11.97
N ASP A 247 16.96 -8.85 12.96
CA ASP A 247 16.79 -9.32 14.33
C ASP A 247 15.42 -8.94 14.92
N ALA A 248 14.81 -7.84 14.45
CA ALA A 248 13.46 -7.43 14.85
C ALA A 248 12.40 -8.42 14.32
N MET A 249 12.52 -8.85 13.06
CA MET A 249 11.64 -9.88 12.49
C MET A 249 11.84 -11.22 13.19
N ALA A 250 13.09 -11.63 13.46
CA ALA A 250 13.37 -12.88 14.17
C ALA A 250 12.71 -12.93 15.57
N LYS A 251 12.68 -11.80 16.29
CA LYS A 251 12.04 -11.69 17.62
C LYS A 251 10.52 -11.53 17.56
N SER A 252 9.98 -11.14 16.39
CA SER A 252 8.56 -10.84 16.24
C SER A 252 7.66 -12.07 16.29
N GLY A 253 8.19 -13.26 15.99
CA GLY A 253 7.40 -14.48 15.84
C GLY A 253 6.53 -14.51 14.57
N ILE A 254 6.87 -13.70 13.56
CA ILE A 254 6.22 -13.72 12.24
C ILE A 254 6.89 -14.77 11.35
N ASP A 255 6.10 -15.70 10.81
CA ASP A 255 6.49 -16.64 9.75
C ASP A 255 6.54 -15.91 8.41
N VAL A 256 7.69 -15.97 7.72
CA VAL A 256 7.91 -15.25 6.47
C VAL A 256 8.20 -16.22 5.34
N ILE A 257 7.30 -16.26 4.36
CA ILE A 257 7.53 -16.88 3.06
C ILE A 257 8.26 -15.86 2.18
N LYS A 258 9.58 -16.03 2.08
CA LYS A 258 10.41 -15.21 1.18
C LYS A 258 10.19 -15.60 -0.27
N ILE A 259 9.92 -14.61 -1.11
CA ILE A 259 9.82 -14.78 -2.56
C ILE A 259 10.72 -13.80 -3.30
N ASP A 260 11.21 -14.22 -4.45
CA ASP A 260 12.00 -13.36 -5.33
C ASP A 260 11.06 -12.67 -6.33
N LEU A 261 10.83 -11.38 -6.11
CA LEU A 261 10.04 -10.52 -7.00
C LEU A 261 10.91 -9.51 -7.74
N SER A 262 12.23 -9.72 -7.82
CA SER A 262 13.18 -8.73 -8.35
C SER A 262 12.87 -8.22 -9.77
N GLU A 263 12.20 -9.03 -10.59
CA GLU A 263 11.76 -8.64 -11.94
C GLU A 263 10.38 -7.96 -11.97
N ILE A 264 9.60 -8.10 -10.90
CA ILE A 264 8.26 -7.51 -10.75
C ILE A 264 8.31 -6.22 -9.93
N THR A 265 9.20 -6.13 -8.94
CA THR A 265 9.43 -4.94 -8.11
C THR A 265 9.90 -3.73 -8.91
N GLY A 266 10.41 -3.93 -10.14
CA GLY A 266 10.68 -2.84 -11.08
C GLY A 266 9.43 -2.03 -11.46
N GLY A 267 8.23 -2.56 -11.20
CA GLY A 267 6.96 -1.85 -11.28
C GLY A 267 6.59 -1.03 -10.03
N TYR A 268 7.50 -0.90 -9.05
CA TYR A 268 7.32 -0.17 -7.79
C TYR A 268 6.24 -0.77 -6.86
N GLY A 269 6.27 -2.10 -6.67
CA GLY A 269 5.32 -2.80 -5.79
C GLY A 269 5.83 -4.16 -5.32
N GLY A 270 5.28 -4.65 -4.21
CA GLY A 270 5.60 -5.95 -3.61
C GLY A 270 4.47 -6.97 -3.74
N ALA A 271 4.45 -7.94 -2.84
CA ALA A 271 3.46 -9.02 -2.82
C ALA A 271 2.03 -8.48 -2.59
N HIS A 272 1.88 -7.43 -1.79
CA HIS A 272 0.58 -6.85 -1.49
C HIS A 272 -0.07 -6.22 -2.73
N CYS A 273 0.69 -5.43 -3.50
CA CYS A 273 0.20 -4.76 -4.72
C CYS A 273 -0.33 -5.75 -5.77
N MET A 274 0.23 -6.96 -5.84
CA MET A 274 -0.19 -7.99 -6.81
C MET A 274 -1.46 -8.73 -6.44
N THR A 275 -2.05 -8.44 -5.27
CA THR A 275 -3.19 -9.19 -4.76
C THR A 275 -4.37 -8.29 -4.47
N SER A 276 -5.56 -8.82 -4.72
CA SER A 276 -6.82 -8.30 -4.20
C SER A 276 -7.44 -9.38 -3.33
N ALA A 277 -7.47 -9.17 -2.02
CA ALA A 277 -8.12 -10.11 -1.12
C ALA A 277 -9.64 -9.96 -1.25
N ILE A 278 -10.31 -11.01 -1.71
CA ILE A 278 -11.77 -11.02 -1.90
C ILE A 278 -12.48 -11.49 -0.63
N ASP A 279 -11.91 -12.49 0.05
CA ASP A 279 -12.41 -13.04 1.30
C ASP A 279 -11.24 -13.26 2.27
N ARG A 280 -11.42 -12.83 3.53
CA ARG A 280 -10.46 -12.97 4.63
C ARG A 280 -11.24 -13.19 5.91
N THR A 281 -10.91 -14.26 6.63
CA THR A 281 -11.48 -14.65 7.93
C THR A 281 -10.58 -14.26 9.09
#